data_AF-A0A9W7DNH2-F1
#
_entry.id   AF-A0A9W7DNH2-F1
#
_cell.length_a   1.000
_cell.length_b   1.000
_cell.length_c   1.000
_cell.angle_alpha   90.00
_cell.angle_beta   90.00
_cell.angle_gamma   90.00
#
_symmetry.space_group_name_H-M   'P 1'
#
loop_
_entity.id
_entity.type
_entity.pdbx_description
1 polymer ?
#
loop_
_entity_poly.entity_id
_entity_poly.type
_entity_poly.pdbx_seq_one_letter_code
_entity_poly.pdbx_strand_id
1 'polypeptide(L)'
;RRLGKNPVYYGLQGTTQQHLGEHLSDIVETVLGDLDESKMIELNEETGEFGGLNLGFIGSNYYLAYSTVELIASSVTAKTKTRGILEIVSAASEFAVLNMRQGEERTLKILSRGLPYIGKDVVWNDPNSKALVLLQAYFDRKPMNPDLKLDCDLVVSAAVKIIQACVDVIATNYHLKAAVAAMEVSQQVVQGRWKKDDVLLQIPHFTDELVKKAKARGVNSPFDVLEVEDEVREDLLSDFGEDSVEMSEIAAFCNSFPSVEVGYEVVEADDVTTGDPFRVSVKLQRDADDDEEEEEEEEDGDEEKGVVVSKRFPAKKIEGYWVCLGDPKTDKLYAVKRCELRDEKKLNLDAFAPEEAGEYELKLYVISDSYQGVDQEFDVKIKVEEGEEESEEEED
;
A
#
# COMPACT_ATOMS: atom_id res chain seq x y z
N ARG A 1 23.27 -28.44 -14.72
CA ARG A 1 22.78 -29.54 -15.60
C ARG A 1 22.80 -29.21 -17.11
N ARG A 2 22.44 -27.99 -17.54
CA ARG A 2 22.46 -27.60 -18.97
C ARG A 2 23.80 -27.03 -19.46
N LEU A 3 24.58 -26.39 -18.58
CA LEU A 3 25.88 -25.77 -18.90
C LEU A 3 26.82 -26.71 -19.66
N GLY A 4 27.03 -27.94 -19.17
CA GLY A 4 27.86 -28.93 -19.84
C GLY A 4 27.26 -29.56 -21.12
N LYS A 5 25.96 -29.36 -21.39
CA LYS A 5 25.28 -29.90 -22.58
C LYS A 5 25.23 -28.91 -23.74
N ASN A 6 25.20 -27.61 -23.44
CA ASN A 6 25.19 -26.56 -24.45
C ASN A 6 25.99 -25.33 -23.97
N PRO A 7 27.31 -25.44 -23.82
CA PRO A 7 28.16 -24.40 -23.20
C PRO A 7 28.10 -23.06 -23.95
N VAL A 8 28.13 -23.11 -25.28
CA VAL A 8 28.14 -21.92 -26.15
C VAL A 8 26.92 -21.04 -25.93
N TYR A 9 25.75 -21.64 -25.68
CA TYR A 9 24.52 -20.90 -25.40
C TYR A 9 24.61 -20.04 -24.13
N TYR A 10 25.38 -20.49 -23.13
CA TYR A 10 25.57 -19.80 -21.85
C TYR A 10 26.87 -18.99 -21.81
N GLY A 11 27.58 -18.85 -22.94
CA GLY A 11 28.85 -18.11 -23.00
C GLY A 11 30.07 -18.84 -22.43
N LEU A 12 29.99 -20.16 -22.19
CA LEU A 12 31.15 -20.92 -21.70
C LEU A 12 32.10 -21.28 -22.84
N GLN A 13 33.40 -21.13 -22.57
CA GLN A 13 34.47 -21.50 -23.50
C GLN A 13 34.77 -23.01 -23.51
N GLY A 14 34.28 -23.76 -22.52
CA GLY A 14 34.47 -25.20 -22.42
C GLY A 14 33.57 -25.86 -21.38
N THR A 15 33.66 -27.19 -21.28
CA THR A 15 32.80 -28.01 -20.39
C THR A 15 33.60 -28.79 -19.35
N THR A 16 34.87 -28.45 -19.15
CA THR A 16 35.70 -29.07 -18.09
C THR A 16 35.18 -28.61 -16.72
N GLN A 17 35.50 -29.36 -15.66
CA GLN A 17 35.13 -28.96 -14.30
C GLN A 17 35.67 -27.57 -13.94
N GLN A 18 36.88 -27.23 -14.43
CA GLN A 18 37.47 -25.91 -14.25
C GLN A 18 36.66 -24.81 -14.93
N HIS A 19 36.36 -24.93 -16.24
CA HIS A 19 35.57 -23.93 -16.96
C HIS A 19 34.17 -23.75 -16.37
N LEU A 20 33.56 -24.82 -15.87
CA LEU A 20 32.27 -24.76 -15.18
C LEU A 20 32.38 -24.08 -13.81
N GLY A 21 33.44 -24.37 -13.06
CA GLY A 21 33.70 -23.75 -11.76
C GLY A 21 33.94 -22.26 -11.87
N GLU A 22 34.85 -21.84 -12.75
CA GLU A 22 35.16 -20.43 -13.02
C GLU A 22 33.91 -19.66 -13.44
N HIS A 23 33.16 -20.17 -14.43
CA HIS A 23 31.95 -19.50 -14.89
C HIS A 23 30.85 -19.38 -13.80
N LEU A 24 30.71 -20.39 -12.94
CA LEU A 24 29.75 -20.33 -11.83
C LEU A 24 30.21 -19.34 -10.75
N SER A 25 31.50 -19.31 -10.44
CA SER A 25 32.09 -18.31 -9.54
C SER A 25 31.86 -16.90 -10.08
N ASP A 26 32.15 -16.65 -11.35
CA ASP A 26 31.95 -15.33 -11.97
C ASP A 26 30.48 -14.88 -11.89
N ILE A 27 29.52 -15.78 -12.16
CA ILE A 27 28.09 -15.48 -12.05
C ILE A 27 27.72 -15.13 -10.61
N VAL A 28 28.17 -15.95 -9.65
CA VAL A 28 27.85 -15.74 -8.23
C VAL A 28 28.45 -14.44 -7.73
N GLU A 29 29.72 -14.16 -8.06
CA GLU A 29 30.39 -12.91 -7.69
C GLU A 29 29.72 -11.69 -8.32
N THR A 30 29.31 -11.78 -9.59
CA THR A 30 28.59 -10.69 -10.27
C THR A 30 27.24 -10.42 -9.58
N VAL A 31 26.45 -11.47 -9.34
CA VAL A 31 25.12 -11.31 -8.72
C VAL A 31 25.23 -10.82 -7.27
N LEU A 32 26.19 -11.33 -6.51
CA LEU A 32 26.41 -10.86 -5.13
C LEU A 32 26.91 -9.41 -5.12
N GLY A 33 27.78 -9.03 -6.06
CA GLY A 33 28.21 -7.65 -6.25
C GLY A 33 27.03 -6.72 -6.56
N ASP A 34 26.18 -7.08 -7.52
CA ASP A 34 25.00 -6.28 -7.87
C ASP A 34 24.03 -6.11 -6.68
N LEU A 35 23.84 -7.18 -5.88
CA LEU A 35 22.98 -7.16 -4.70
C LEU A 35 23.57 -6.33 -3.54
N ASP A 36 24.89 -6.40 -3.34
CA ASP A 36 25.61 -5.61 -2.34
C ASP A 36 25.60 -4.12 -2.71
N GLU A 37 25.88 -3.78 -3.97
CA GLU A 37 25.78 -2.40 -4.50
C GLU A 37 24.36 -1.83 -4.36
N SER A 38 23.34 -2.66 -4.54
CA SER A 38 21.93 -2.31 -4.35
C SER A 38 21.49 -2.27 -2.88
N LYS A 39 22.40 -2.55 -1.93
CA LYS A 39 22.14 -2.62 -0.48
C LYS A 39 21.06 -3.64 -0.09
N MET A 40 21.00 -4.75 -0.81
CA MET A 40 20.09 -5.87 -0.53
C MET A 40 20.70 -6.87 0.44
N ILE A 41 22.02 -7.03 0.38
CA ILE A 41 22.82 -7.89 1.24
C ILE A 41 24.05 -7.13 1.72
N GLU A 42 24.73 -7.68 2.71
CA GLU A 42 26.03 -7.21 3.19
C GLU A 42 26.93 -8.41 3.45
N LEU A 43 28.21 -8.30 3.08
CA LEU A 43 29.23 -9.31 3.40
C LEU A 43 29.86 -9.00 4.77
N ASN A 44 29.77 -9.96 5.69
CA ASN A 44 30.58 -9.91 6.90
C ASN A 44 32.02 -10.33 6.57
N GLU A 45 32.95 -9.37 6.59
CA GLU A 45 34.37 -9.61 6.26
C GLU A 45 35.08 -10.58 7.24
N GLU A 46 34.60 -10.69 8.48
CA GLU A 46 35.21 -11.56 9.50
C GLU A 46 34.80 -13.02 9.35
N THR A 47 33.52 -13.27 9.06
CA THR A 47 32.98 -14.63 8.92
C THR A 47 32.95 -15.12 7.47
N GLY A 48 32.99 -14.20 6.50
CA GLY A 48 32.77 -14.48 5.09
C GLY A 48 31.32 -14.83 4.74
N GLU A 49 30.37 -14.57 5.65
CA GLU A 49 28.95 -14.87 5.47
C GLU A 49 28.17 -13.63 4.99
N PHE A 50 27.13 -13.85 4.19
CA PHE A 50 26.24 -12.78 3.73
C PHE A 50 25.03 -12.63 4.64
N GLY A 51 24.75 -11.41 5.08
CA GLY A 51 23.52 -11.02 5.78
C GLY A 51 22.54 -10.33 4.84
N GLY A 52 21.24 -10.55 5.03
CA GLY A 52 20.21 -9.78 4.35
C GLY A 52 20.06 -8.39 4.97
N LEU A 53 19.96 -7.35 4.14
CA LEU A 53 19.63 -6.00 4.59
C LEU A 53 18.13 -5.73 4.44
N ASN A 54 17.65 -4.64 5.04
CA ASN A 54 16.23 -4.32 5.07
C ASN A 54 15.60 -4.24 3.66
N LEU A 55 16.29 -3.66 2.68
CA LEU A 55 15.79 -3.63 1.29
C LEU A 55 15.66 -5.03 0.69
N GLY A 56 16.60 -5.93 0.98
CA GLY A 56 16.55 -7.33 0.55
C GLY A 56 15.37 -8.08 1.17
N PHE A 57 15.10 -7.85 2.46
CA PHE A 57 13.93 -8.41 3.13
C PHE A 57 12.62 -7.89 2.53
N ILE A 58 12.51 -6.59 2.24
CA ILE A 58 11.34 -6.00 1.58
C ILE A 58 11.12 -6.64 0.20
N GLY A 59 12.17 -6.72 -0.63
CA GLY A 59 12.08 -7.34 -1.95
C GLY A 59 11.65 -8.80 -1.92
N SER A 60 12.20 -9.58 -0.98
CA SER A 60 11.85 -10.98 -0.76
C SER A 60 10.39 -11.14 -0.28
N ASN A 61 9.96 -10.35 0.70
CA ASN A 61 8.63 -10.43 1.31
C ASN A 61 7.51 -10.13 0.31
N TYR A 62 7.70 -9.13 -0.55
CA TYR A 62 6.69 -8.74 -1.56
C TYR A 62 6.86 -9.45 -2.90
N TYR A 63 7.92 -10.26 -3.05
CA TYR A 63 8.27 -10.94 -4.29
C TYR A 63 8.49 -9.94 -5.46
N LEU A 64 9.30 -8.92 -5.21
CA LEU A 64 9.66 -7.87 -6.17
C LEU A 64 11.08 -8.06 -6.68
N ALA A 65 11.35 -7.56 -7.88
CA ALA A 65 12.70 -7.49 -8.41
C ALA A 65 13.55 -6.54 -7.54
N TYR A 66 14.82 -6.89 -7.29
CA TYR A 66 15.72 -6.04 -6.50
C TYR A 66 15.87 -4.64 -7.12
N SER A 67 15.91 -4.55 -8.45
CA SER A 67 15.95 -3.28 -9.18
C SER A 67 14.72 -2.39 -8.94
N THR A 68 13.55 -2.97 -8.68
CA THR A 68 12.36 -2.20 -8.28
C THR A 68 12.52 -1.63 -6.88
N VAL A 69 13.03 -2.42 -5.94
CA VAL A 69 13.25 -1.94 -4.57
C VAL A 69 14.36 -0.88 -4.53
N GLU A 70 15.43 -1.08 -5.30
CA GLU A 70 16.50 -0.10 -5.51
C GLU A 70 15.96 1.22 -6.10
N LEU A 71 15.11 1.13 -7.13
CA LEU A 71 14.43 2.29 -7.72
C LEU A 71 13.60 3.05 -6.68
N ILE A 72 12.83 2.34 -5.85
CA ILE A 72 12.04 2.95 -4.79
C ILE A 72 12.97 3.66 -3.78
N ALA A 73 14.00 2.96 -3.30
CA ALA A 73 14.93 3.48 -2.29
C ALA A 73 15.70 4.73 -2.79
N SER A 74 16.06 4.76 -4.07
CA SER A 74 16.77 5.89 -4.69
C SER A 74 15.87 7.07 -5.06
N SER A 75 14.56 6.84 -5.26
CA SER A 75 13.63 7.87 -5.73
C SER A 75 12.80 8.52 -4.63
N VAL A 76 12.56 7.81 -3.53
CA VAL A 76 11.74 8.30 -2.42
C VAL A 76 12.50 9.36 -1.60
N THR A 77 11.81 10.45 -1.30
CA THR A 77 12.25 11.53 -0.40
C THR A 77 11.12 11.96 0.55
N ALA A 78 11.43 12.76 1.57
CA ALA A 78 10.43 13.35 2.48
C ALA A 78 9.35 14.16 1.76
N LYS A 79 9.66 14.71 0.58
CA LYS A 79 8.75 15.56 -0.20
C LYS A 79 7.90 14.77 -1.20
N THR A 80 8.04 13.45 -1.23
CA THR A 80 7.31 12.59 -2.17
C THR A 80 5.82 12.65 -1.83
N LYS A 81 5.00 12.86 -2.84
CA LYS A 81 3.54 12.94 -2.75
C LYS A 81 2.92 11.97 -3.76
N THR A 82 1.60 11.90 -3.84
CA THR A 82 0.81 11.08 -4.78
C THR A 82 1.43 11.03 -6.19
N ARG A 83 1.81 12.17 -6.77
CA ARG A 83 2.47 12.23 -8.08
C ARG A 83 3.75 11.40 -8.14
N GLY A 84 4.65 11.61 -7.18
CA GLY A 84 5.94 10.91 -7.13
C GLY A 84 5.75 9.42 -6.88
N ILE A 85 4.81 9.05 -6.00
CA ILE A 85 4.47 7.64 -5.76
C ILE A 85 3.98 6.96 -7.05
N LEU A 86 3.09 7.60 -7.80
CA LEU A 86 2.60 7.05 -9.07
C LEU A 86 3.71 6.94 -10.13
N GLU A 87 4.60 7.93 -10.23
CA GLU A 87 5.76 7.90 -11.13
C GLU A 87 6.71 6.75 -10.75
N ILE A 88 7.01 6.57 -9.46
CA ILE A 88 7.90 5.50 -8.95
C ILE A 88 7.28 4.12 -9.17
N VAL A 89 6.02 3.92 -8.76
CA VAL A 89 5.31 2.63 -8.92
C VAL A 89 5.26 2.25 -10.40
N SER A 90 4.91 3.19 -11.28
CA SER A 90 4.81 2.91 -12.72
C SER A 90 6.15 2.63 -13.41
N ALA A 91 7.26 3.01 -12.78
CA ALA A 91 8.61 2.76 -13.28
C ALA A 91 9.20 1.42 -12.81
N ALA A 92 8.45 0.65 -12.04
CA ALA A 92 8.85 -0.66 -11.53
C ALA A 92 9.15 -1.68 -12.64
N SER A 93 10.16 -2.51 -12.44
CA SER A 93 10.63 -3.51 -13.41
C SER A 93 9.56 -4.58 -13.72
N GLU A 94 8.59 -4.78 -12.83
CA GLU A 94 7.45 -5.67 -12.99
C GLU A 94 6.60 -5.31 -14.22
N PHE A 95 6.63 -4.04 -14.64
CA PHE A 95 5.88 -3.57 -15.81
C PHE A 95 6.61 -3.72 -17.14
N ALA A 96 7.87 -4.20 -17.14
CA ALA A 96 8.60 -4.51 -18.37
C ALA A 96 7.93 -5.60 -19.22
N VAL A 97 7.01 -6.39 -18.64
CA VAL A 97 6.22 -7.41 -19.34
C VAL A 97 5.12 -6.82 -20.24
N LEU A 98 4.77 -5.52 -20.08
CA LEU A 98 3.72 -4.89 -20.86
C LEU A 98 4.13 -4.78 -22.33
N ASN A 99 3.30 -5.36 -23.20
CA ASN A 99 3.56 -5.32 -24.64
C ASN A 99 3.18 -3.96 -25.23
N MET A 100 4.04 -3.40 -26.07
CA MET A 100 3.74 -2.21 -26.87
C MET A 100 3.19 -2.64 -28.22
N ARG A 101 1.86 -2.64 -28.39
CA ARG A 101 1.22 -3.09 -29.63
C ARG A 101 1.21 -1.96 -30.67
N GLN A 102 1.19 -2.33 -31.95
CA GLN A 102 1.21 -1.36 -33.04
C GLN A 102 -0.01 -0.42 -32.98
N GLY A 103 0.26 0.89 -33.00
CA GLY A 103 -0.79 1.92 -32.96
C GLY A 103 -1.26 2.30 -31.56
N GLU A 104 -0.84 1.61 -30.50
CA GLU A 104 -1.22 1.95 -29.11
C GLU A 104 -0.69 3.32 -28.69
N GLU A 105 0.45 3.78 -29.20
CA GLU A 105 0.99 5.12 -28.92
C GLU A 105 -0.07 6.21 -29.14
N ARG A 106 -0.85 6.13 -30.23
CA ARG A 106 -1.90 7.12 -30.50
C ARG A 106 -3.02 7.02 -29.48
N THR A 107 -3.40 5.81 -29.10
CA THR A 107 -4.46 5.56 -28.10
C THR A 107 -4.03 6.06 -26.72
N LEU A 108 -2.79 5.78 -26.29
CA LEU A 108 -2.22 6.27 -25.04
C LEU A 108 -2.16 7.79 -25.01
N LYS A 109 -1.78 8.45 -26.11
CA LYS A 109 -1.82 9.92 -26.24
C LYS A 109 -3.22 10.52 -26.14
N ILE A 110 -4.25 9.79 -26.55
CA ILE A 110 -5.64 10.23 -26.40
C ILE A 110 -6.10 10.02 -24.96
N LEU A 111 -5.79 8.86 -24.39
CA LEU A 111 -6.15 8.48 -23.02
C LEU A 111 -5.49 9.40 -21.98
N SER A 112 -4.26 9.85 -22.24
CA SER A 112 -3.51 10.77 -21.39
C SER A 112 -4.06 12.19 -21.32
N ARG A 113 -4.94 12.59 -22.24
CA ARG A 113 -5.51 13.95 -22.25
C ARG A 113 -6.31 14.21 -20.98
N GLY A 114 -5.93 15.23 -20.23
CA GLY A 114 -6.58 15.61 -18.97
C GLY A 114 -6.10 14.83 -17.75
N LEU A 115 -5.20 13.85 -17.91
CA LEU A 115 -4.57 13.18 -16.76
C LEU A 115 -3.58 14.13 -16.08
N PRO A 116 -3.58 14.23 -14.75
CA PRO A 116 -2.86 15.27 -14.03
C PRO A 116 -1.34 15.08 -13.97
N TYR A 117 -0.84 13.83 -14.04
CA TYR A 117 0.55 13.49 -13.77
C TYR A 117 1.24 12.84 -14.98
N ILE A 118 1.02 13.41 -16.16
CA ILE A 118 1.71 13.00 -17.38
C ILE A 118 2.79 14.05 -17.70
N GLY A 119 4.05 13.61 -17.68
CA GLY A 119 5.20 14.44 -17.99
C GLY A 119 5.19 14.96 -19.43
N LYS A 120 5.96 16.03 -19.69
CA LYS A 120 6.13 16.56 -21.04
C LYS A 120 7.01 15.69 -21.92
N ASP A 121 7.98 15.02 -21.30
CA ASP A 121 9.01 14.22 -21.97
C ASP A 121 8.68 12.72 -21.98
N VAL A 122 7.38 12.38 -21.95
CA VAL A 122 6.91 10.98 -21.94
C VAL A 122 7.28 10.27 -23.24
N VAL A 123 7.91 9.11 -23.09
CA VAL A 123 8.23 8.20 -24.19
C VAL A 123 7.04 7.28 -24.40
N TRP A 124 6.34 7.42 -25.53
CA TRP A 124 5.10 6.67 -25.75
C TRP A 124 5.28 5.21 -26.16
N ASN A 125 6.51 4.81 -26.45
CA ASN A 125 6.89 3.44 -26.77
C ASN A 125 7.70 2.81 -25.62
N ASP A 126 7.23 3.04 -24.39
CA ASP A 126 7.87 2.59 -23.16
C ASP A 126 6.81 1.94 -22.23
N PRO A 127 7.05 0.72 -21.73
CA PRO A 127 6.14 0.02 -20.82
C PRO A 127 5.80 0.82 -19.55
N ASN A 128 6.77 1.54 -18.98
CA ASN A 128 6.59 2.27 -17.73
C ASN A 128 5.68 3.49 -17.93
N SER A 129 5.88 4.21 -19.03
CA SER A 129 4.99 5.29 -19.47
C SER A 129 3.57 4.80 -19.75
N LYS A 130 3.42 3.59 -20.31
CA LYS A 130 2.13 2.94 -20.50
C LYS A 130 1.46 2.61 -19.15
N ALA A 131 2.18 2.02 -18.20
CA ALA A 131 1.67 1.73 -16.86
C ALA A 131 1.16 3.01 -16.16
N LEU A 132 1.92 4.10 -16.23
CA LEU A 132 1.55 5.39 -15.64
C LEU A 132 0.25 5.97 -16.22
N VAL A 133 0.09 5.89 -17.55
CA VAL A 133 -1.13 6.34 -18.22
C VAL A 133 -2.32 5.46 -17.84
N LEU A 134 -2.12 4.13 -17.78
CA LEU A 134 -3.19 3.18 -17.45
C LEU A 134 -3.67 3.35 -16.00
N LEU A 135 -2.79 3.51 -15.02
CA LEU A 135 -3.16 3.78 -13.62
C LEU A 135 -4.02 5.04 -13.48
N GLN A 136 -3.56 6.15 -14.07
CA GLN A 136 -4.30 7.41 -13.98
C GLN A 136 -5.63 7.37 -14.73
N ALA A 137 -5.67 6.70 -15.89
CA ALA A 137 -6.90 6.50 -16.65
C ALA A 137 -7.89 5.56 -15.95
N TYR A 138 -7.37 4.61 -15.17
CA TYR A 138 -8.17 3.74 -14.30
C TYR A 138 -8.85 4.53 -13.18
N PHE A 139 -8.14 5.47 -12.53
CA PHE A 139 -8.73 6.36 -11.52
C PHE A 139 -9.80 7.30 -12.10
N ASP A 140 -9.55 7.85 -13.29
CA ASP A 140 -10.55 8.65 -14.05
C ASP A 140 -11.69 7.78 -14.62
N ARG A 141 -11.63 6.45 -14.48
CA ARG A 141 -12.60 5.49 -15.04
C ARG A 141 -12.81 5.65 -16.55
N LYS A 142 -11.78 6.06 -17.29
CA LYS A 142 -11.85 6.27 -18.74
C LYS A 142 -12.15 4.96 -19.48
N PRO A 143 -12.94 5.00 -20.57
CA PRO A 143 -13.18 3.83 -21.38
C PRO A 143 -11.88 3.38 -22.07
N MET A 144 -11.59 2.09 -21.98
CA MET A 144 -10.44 1.43 -22.60
C MET A 144 -10.94 0.34 -23.56
N ASN A 145 -10.15 0.04 -24.60
CA ASN A 145 -10.40 -1.16 -25.40
C ASN A 145 -10.04 -2.43 -24.59
N PRO A 146 -10.49 -3.62 -25.01
CA PRO A 146 -10.23 -4.85 -24.26
C PRO A 146 -8.75 -5.13 -24.01
N ASP A 147 -7.88 -4.85 -24.98
CA ASP A 147 -6.42 -5.07 -24.85
C ASP A 147 -5.79 -4.20 -23.76
N LEU A 148 -6.09 -2.88 -23.73
CA LEU A 148 -5.58 -1.99 -22.70
C LEU A 148 -6.24 -2.24 -21.35
N LYS A 149 -7.47 -2.76 -21.32
CA LYS A 149 -8.12 -3.18 -20.07
C LYS A 149 -7.39 -4.37 -19.45
N LEU A 150 -7.02 -5.39 -20.23
CA LEU A 150 -6.20 -6.50 -19.75
C LEU A 150 -4.84 -6.03 -19.22
N ASP A 151 -4.18 -5.14 -19.94
CA ASP A 151 -2.92 -4.55 -19.47
C ASP A 151 -3.13 -3.73 -18.19
N CYS A 152 -4.22 -2.96 -18.09
CA CYS A 152 -4.57 -2.20 -16.91
C CYS A 152 -4.81 -3.11 -15.70
N ASP A 153 -5.47 -4.26 -15.90
CA ASP A 153 -5.75 -5.22 -14.84
C ASP A 153 -4.45 -5.82 -14.28
N LEU A 154 -3.48 -6.13 -15.14
CA LEU A 154 -2.13 -6.53 -14.73
C LEU A 154 -1.45 -5.42 -13.91
N VAL A 155 -1.54 -4.17 -14.37
CA VAL A 155 -0.91 -3.01 -13.72
C VAL A 155 -1.48 -2.78 -12.33
N VAL A 156 -2.81 -2.69 -12.17
CA VAL A 156 -3.44 -2.43 -10.87
C VAL A 156 -3.22 -3.57 -9.88
N SER A 157 -3.21 -4.83 -10.36
CA SER A 157 -2.98 -6.01 -9.52
C SER A 157 -1.57 -6.01 -8.93
N ALA A 158 -0.55 -5.71 -9.75
CA ALA A 158 0.84 -5.64 -9.29
C ALA A 158 1.12 -4.38 -8.46
N ALA A 159 0.47 -3.24 -8.77
CA ALA A 159 0.69 -1.98 -8.08
C ALA A 159 0.47 -2.07 -6.56
N VAL A 160 -0.48 -2.88 -6.09
CA VAL A 160 -0.76 -3.04 -4.65
C VAL A 160 0.49 -3.49 -3.88
N LYS A 161 1.21 -4.51 -4.38
CA LYS A 161 2.43 -5.01 -3.72
C LYS A 161 3.59 -4.03 -3.81
N ILE A 162 3.72 -3.33 -4.93
CA ILE A 162 4.75 -2.31 -5.14
C ILE A 162 4.52 -1.11 -4.20
N ILE A 163 3.27 -0.70 -4.01
CA ILE A 163 2.89 0.37 -3.06
C ILE A 163 3.19 -0.05 -1.62
N GLN A 164 2.89 -1.30 -1.24
CA GLN A 164 3.21 -1.83 0.08
C GLN A 164 4.72 -1.82 0.35
N ALA A 165 5.53 -2.31 -0.60
CA ALA A 165 6.98 -2.20 -0.53
C ALA A 165 7.45 -0.73 -0.47
N CYS A 166 6.78 0.17 -1.20
CA CYS A 166 7.07 1.60 -1.15
C CYS A 166 6.86 2.18 0.25
N VAL A 167 5.76 1.82 0.93
CA VAL A 167 5.50 2.22 2.32
C VAL A 167 6.63 1.75 3.25
N ASP A 168 7.06 0.49 3.15
CA ASP A 168 8.10 -0.07 4.04
C ASP A 168 9.48 0.58 3.79
N VAL A 169 9.82 0.89 2.53
CA VAL A 169 11.04 1.64 2.20
C VAL A 169 10.96 3.10 2.69
N ILE A 170 9.81 3.76 2.53
CA ILE A 170 9.59 5.11 3.07
C ILE A 170 9.74 5.10 4.60
N ALA A 171 9.22 4.08 5.26
CA ALA A 171 9.26 3.95 6.71
C ALA A 171 10.68 3.76 7.25
N THR A 172 11.53 3.06 6.50
CA THR A 172 12.97 2.94 6.80
C THR A 172 13.67 4.30 6.81
N ASN A 173 13.15 5.28 6.06
CA ASN A 173 13.64 6.65 6.02
C ASN A 173 12.87 7.62 6.95
N TYR A 174 11.95 7.11 7.77
CA TYR A 174 11.17 7.88 8.75
C TYR A 174 10.32 9.02 8.18
N HIS A 175 9.87 8.97 6.91
CA HIS A 175 9.08 10.06 6.31
C HIS A 175 7.56 9.82 6.43
N LEU A 176 6.89 10.52 7.34
CA LEU A 176 5.47 10.32 7.64
C LEU A 176 4.55 10.67 6.46
N LYS A 177 4.62 11.89 5.93
CA LYS A 177 3.71 12.38 4.87
C LYS A 177 3.84 11.57 3.59
N ALA A 178 5.07 11.13 3.27
CA ALA A 178 5.30 10.28 2.10
C ALA A 178 4.66 8.89 2.30
N ALA A 179 4.75 8.32 3.50
CA ALA A 179 4.16 7.01 3.82
C ALA A 179 2.64 7.07 3.71
N VAL A 180 2.01 8.06 4.35
CA VAL A 180 0.56 8.29 4.27
C VAL A 180 0.12 8.48 2.82
N ALA A 181 0.84 9.28 2.03
CA ALA A 181 0.52 9.47 0.62
C ALA A 181 0.60 8.16 -0.20
N ALA A 182 1.52 7.24 0.13
CA ALA A 182 1.59 5.94 -0.51
C ALA A 182 0.43 5.02 -0.10
N MET A 183 0.04 5.02 1.17
CA MET A 183 -1.13 4.28 1.67
C MET A 183 -2.42 4.75 0.99
N GLU A 184 -2.61 6.06 0.83
CA GLU A 184 -3.74 6.65 0.10
C GLU A 184 -3.73 6.29 -1.39
N VAL A 185 -2.56 6.09 -2.01
CA VAL A 185 -2.49 5.57 -3.39
C VAL A 185 -2.95 4.11 -3.45
N SER A 186 -2.71 3.30 -2.42
CA SER A 186 -3.26 1.93 -2.35
C SER A 186 -4.78 1.95 -2.43
N GLN A 187 -5.45 2.79 -1.63
CA GLN A 187 -6.91 2.92 -1.67
C GLN A 187 -7.43 3.35 -3.06
N GLN A 188 -6.72 4.26 -3.73
CA GLN A 188 -7.06 4.71 -5.08
C GLN A 188 -6.95 3.56 -6.11
N VAL A 189 -5.94 2.70 -5.99
CA VAL A 189 -5.76 1.49 -6.83
C VAL A 189 -6.86 0.47 -6.59
N VAL A 190 -7.23 0.23 -5.33
CA VAL A 190 -8.27 -0.74 -5.00
C VAL A 190 -9.66 -0.26 -5.44
N GLN A 191 -10.00 1.01 -5.25
CA GLN A 191 -11.35 1.53 -5.55
C GLN A 191 -11.50 2.11 -6.95
N GLY A 192 -10.38 2.33 -7.66
CA GLY A 192 -10.38 2.94 -8.99
C GLY A 192 -10.99 4.33 -8.98
N ARG A 193 -10.52 5.17 -8.05
CA ARG A 193 -10.93 6.56 -7.83
C ARG A 193 -9.75 7.39 -7.35
N TRP A 194 -9.77 8.69 -7.62
CA TRP A 194 -8.78 9.59 -7.03
C TRP A 194 -9.16 9.92 -5.58
N LYS A 195 -8.16 10.23 -4.74
CA LYS A 195 -8.38 10.71 -3.37
C LYS A 195 -9.28 11.96 -3.29
N LYS A 196 -9.20 12.83 -4.30
CA LYS A 196 -9.99 14.08 -4.36
C LYS A 196 -11.45 13.83 -4.71
N ASP A 197 -11.79 12.63 -5.20
CA ASP A 197 -13.15 12.29 -5.57
C ASP A 197 -13.97 12.06 -4.30
N ASP A 198 -15.29 12.10 -4.44
CA ASP A 198 -16.17 11.88 -3.31
C ASP A 198 -16.17 10.41 -2.84
N VAL A 199 -16.21 10.19 -1.53
CA VAL A 199 -16.20 8.85 -0.92
C VAL A 199 -17.36 7.98 -1.42
N LEU A 200 -18.53 8.57 -1.68
CA LEU A 200 -19.70 7.85 -2.18
C LEU A 200 -19.51 7.31 -3.60
N LEU A 201 -18.53 7.82 -4.36
CA LEU A 201 -18.25 7.34 -5.70
C LEU A 201 -17.53 5.98 -5.74
N GLN A 202 -17.17 5.44 -4.58
CA GLN A 202 -16.71 4.06 -4.42
C GLN A 202 -17.86 3.06 -4.58
N ILE A 203 -19.07 3.45 -4.15
CA ILE A 203 -20.28 2.63 -4.23
C ILE A 203 -20.56 2.31 -5.71
N PRO A 204 -20.82 1.05 -6.07
CA PRO A 204 -21.23 0.67 -7.42
C PRO A 204 -22.40 1.53 -7.93
N HIS A 205 -22.38 1.89 -9.21
CA HIS A 205 -23.41 2.67 -9.91
C HIS A 205 -23.61 4.13 -9.46
N PHE A 206 -22.93 4.59 -8.42
CA PHE A 206 -23.01 5.98 -8.00
C PHE A 206 -22.37 6.92 -9.04
N THR A 207 -23.17 7.85 -9.55
CA THR A 207 -22.78 8.92 -10.45
C THR A 207 -22.60 10.24 -9.70
N ASP A 208 -21.94 11.22 -10.31
CA ASP A 208 -21.80 12.56 -9.70
C ASP A 208 -23.15 13.24 -9.43
N GLU A 209 -24.19 12.90 -10.19
CA GLU A 209 -25.56 13.39 -9.97
C GLU A 209 -26.17 12.75 -8.73
N LEU A 210 -26.03 11.43 -8.58
CA LEU A 210 -26.52 10.70 -7.42
C LEU A 210 -25.80 11.13 -6.13
N VAL A 211 -24.49 11.39 -6.19
CA VAL A 211 -23.73 11.92 -5.05
C VAL A 211 -24.24 13.29 -4.62
N LYS A 212 -24.58 14.19 -5.55
CA LYS A 212 -25.17 15.49 -5.21
C LYS A 212 -26.54 15.32 -4.54
N LYS A 213 -27.36 14.38 -5.03
CA LYS A 213 -28.67 14.03 -4.45
C LYS A 213 -28.52 13.46 -3.05
N ALA A 214 -27.57 12.55 -2.83
CA ALA A 214 -27.23 11.94 -1.55
C ALA A 214 -26.82 13.01 -0.52
N LYS A 215 -25.87 13.88 -0.88
CA LYS A 215 -25.41 14.96 -0.01
C LYS A 215 -26.49 15.96 0.37
N ALA A 216 -27.41 16.27 -0.56
CA ALA A 216 -28.54 17.14 -0.26
C ALA A 216 -29.49 16.57 0.81
N ARG A 217 -29.39 15.26 1.09
CA ARG A 217 -30.18 14.54 2.09
C ARG A 217 -29.37 14.15 3.33
N GLY A 218 -28.15 14.65 3.45
CA GLY A 218 -27.28 14.36 4.60
C GLY A 218 -26.45 13.09 4.49
N VAL A 219 -26.51 12.38 3.36
CA VAL A 219 -25.67 11.19 3.11
C VAL A 219 -24.30 11.64 2.60
N ASN A 220 -23.26 11.42 3.40
CA ASN A 220 -21.87 11.79 3.13
C ASN A 220 -20.92 10.60 3.11
N SER A 221 -21.31 9.48 3.71
CA SER A 221 -20.53 8.24 3.74
C SER A 221 -21.37 7.03 3.27
N PRO A 222 -20.72 5.92 2.86
CA PRO A 222 -21.43 4.67 2.60
C PRO A 222 -22.20 4.13 3.81
N PHE A 223 -21.75 4.40 5.05
CA PHE A 223 -22.51 4.05 6.26
C PHE A 223 -23.84 4.78 6.31
N ASP A 224 -23.84 6.07 5.96
CA ASP A 224 -25.05 6.89 6.01
C ASP A 224 -26.14 6.33 5.07
N VAL A 225 -25.79 5.58 4.02
CA VAL A 225 -26.76 4.92 3.12
C VAL A 225 -27.54 3.82 3.85
N LEU A 226 -26.91 3.13 4.80
CA LEU A 226 -27.54 2.12 5.63
C LEU A 226 -28.35 2.75 6.77
N GLU A 227 -27.89 3.87 7.34
CA GLU A 227 -28.53 4.49 8.51
C GLU A 227 -29.69 5.44 8.19
N VAL A 228 -29.80 5.96 6.96
CA VAL A 228 -30.92 6.86 6.61
C VAL A 228 -32.28 6.18 6.69
N GLU A 229 -33.31 6.99 6.95
CA GLU A 229 -34.70 6.53 6.91
C GLU A 229 -35.08 5.90 5.55
N ASP A 230 -35.94 4.89 5.57
CA ASP A 230 -36.34 4.14 4.38
C ASP A 230 -36.88 5.04 3.27
N GLU A 231 -37.68 6.06 3.61
CA GLU A 231 -38.21 7.03 2.64
C GLU A 231 -37.09 7.78 1.89
N VAL A 232 -36.02 8.14 2.61
CA VAL A 232 -34.86 8.84 2.04
C VAL A 232 -34.05 7.90 1.14
N ARG A 233 -33.89 6.64 1.58
CA ARG A 233 -33.17 5.58 0.84
C ARG A 233 -33.90 5.21 -0.44
N GLU A 234 -35.20 4.95 -0.38
CA GLU A 234 -36.06 4.66 -1.52
C GLU A 234 -36.06 5.80 -2.53
N ASP A 235 -36.22 7.04 -2.08
CA ASP A 235 -36.14 8.19 -2.97
C ASP A 235 -34.74 8.27 -3.59
N LEU A 236 -33.66 8.00 -2.83
CA LEU A 236 -32.28 8.11 -3.33
C LEU A 236 -32.04 7.09 -4.44
N LEU A 237 -32.42 5.84 -4.19
CA LEU A 237 -32.14 4.67 -5.02
C LEU A 237 -33.29 4.30 -5.97
N SER A 238 -34.34 5.13 -6.06
CA SER A 238 -35.53 4.93 -6.91
C SER A 238 -35.25 4.69 -8.40
N ASP A 239 -34.07 5.09 -8.89
CA ASP A 239 -33.64 4.82 -10.27
C ASP A 239 -33.25 3.35 -10.50
N PHE A 240 -33.03 2.59 -9.42
CA PHE A 240 -32.72 1.17 -9.43
C PHE A 240 -33.97 0.37 -9.02
N GLY A 241 -34.20 -0.79 -9.65
CA GLY A 241 -35.29 -1.68 -9.23
C GLY A 241 -34.93 -2.39 -7.92
N GLU A 242 -35.90 -2.61 -7.03
CA GLU A 242 -35.68 -3.27 -5.72
C GLU A 242 -34.95 -4.61 -5.87
N ASP A 243 -35.38 -5.45 -6.81
CA ASP A 243 -34.76 -6.77 -7.09
C ASP A 243 -33.67 -6.72 -8.18
N SER A 244 -33.06 -5.56 -8.41
CA SER A 244 -32.04 -5.40 -9.44
C SER A 244 -30.65 -5.88 -8.99
N VAL A 245 -29.82 -6.28 -9.95
CA VAL A 245 -28.41 -6.62 -9.69
C VAL A 245 -27.67 -5.40 -9.14
N GLU A 246 -28.06 -4.20 -9.59
CA GLU A 246 -27.51 -2.93 -9.14
C GLU A 246 -27.75 -2.70 -7.65
N MET A 247 -28.97 -2.94 -7.15
CA MET A 247 -29.28 -2.83 -5.73
C MET A 247 -28.50 -3.83 -4.89
N SER A 248 -28.36 -5.07 -5.35
CA SER A 248 -27.55 -6.09 -4.68
C SER A 248 -26.06 -5.69 -4.59
N GLU A 249 -25.49 -5.15 -5.68
CA GLU A 249 -24.11 -4.67 -5.68
C GLU A 249 -23.91 -3.44 -4.75
N ILE A 250 -24.89 -2.56 -4.66
CA ILE A 250 -24.87 -1.40 -3.74
C ILE A 250 -24.92 -1.89 -2.29
N ALA A 251 -25.86 -2.77 -1.96
CA ALA A 251 -26.01 -3.34 -0.61
C ALA A 251 -24.75 -4.08 -0.17
N ALA A 252 -24.22 -4.97 -1.03
CA ALA A 252 -22.99 -5.70 -0.74
C ALA A 252 -21.81 -4.77 -0.43
N PHE A 253 -21.67 -3.67 -1.18
CA PHE A 253 -20.62 -2.68 -0.89
C PHE A 253 -20.84 -1.96 0.44
N CYS A 254 -22.07 -1.52 0.74
CA CYS A 254 -22.35 -0.77 1.95
C CYS A 254 -22.18 -1.64 3.21
N ASN A 255 -22.66 -2.89 3.18
CA ASN A 255 -22.50 -3.84 4.29
C ASN A 255 -21.02 -4.23 4.50
N SER A 256 -20.25 -4.33 3.41
CA SER A 256 -18.81 -4.60 3.50
C SER A 256 -17.95 -3.37 3.80
N PHE A 257 -18.54 -2.18 3.90
CA PHE A 257 -17.79 -0.94 4.14
C PHE A 257 -17.30 -0.92 5.61
N PRO A 258 -15.99 -0.79 5.89
CA PRO A 258 -15.48 -1.21 7.20
C PRO A 258 -15.76 -0.23 8.36
N SER A 259 -16.59 -0.62 9.32
CA SER A 259 -16.70 0.04 10.63
C SER A 259 -15.75 -0.61 11.63
N VAL A 260 -14.77 0.14 12.13
CA VAL A 260 -13.70 -0.38 12.99
C VAL A 260 -13.51 0.52 14.21
N GLU A 261 -13.73 -0.02 15.39
CA GLU A 261 -13.36 0.59 16.66
C GLU A 261 -11.85 0.43 16.92
N VAL A 262 -11.20 1.52 17.33
CA VAL A 262 -9.76 1.55 17.62
C VAL A 262 -9.54 1.91 19.09
N GLY A 263 -9.03 0.95 19.85
CA GLY A 263 -8.50 1.17 21.20
C GLY A 263 -6.98 1.28 21.17
N TYR A 264 -6.39 2.21 21.92
CA TYR A 264 -4.94 2.30 22.07
C TYR A 264 -4.50 2.68 23.49
N GLU A 265 -3.31 2.23 23.87
CA GLU A 265 -2.66 2.56 25.15
C GLU A 265 -1.15 2.73 24.94
N VAL A 266 -0.57 3.75 25.59
CA VAL A 266 0.89 3.87 25.71
C VAL A 266 1.31 3.01 26.91
N VAL A 267 2.09 1.98 26.66
CA VAL A 267 2.57 1.07 27.70
C VAL A 267 3.57 1.82 28.56
N GLU A 268 3.38 1.80 29.88
CA GLU A 268 4.26 2.46 30.86
C GLU A 268 4.46 3.96 30.56
N ALA A 269 3.37 4.67 30.26
CA ALA A 269 3.38 6.06 29.78
C ALA A 269 4.11 7.07 30.70
N ASP A 270 4.25 6.76 31.99
CA ASP A 270 4.92 7.62 32.98
C ASP A 270 6.44 7.39 33.05
N ASP A 271 6.96 6.29 32.48
CA ASP A 271 8.36 5.87 32.57
C ASP A 271 9.09 5.98 31.21
N VAL A 272 8.74 6.98 30.40
CA VAL A 272 9.39 7.21 29.09
C VAL A 272 10.55 8.20 29.25
N THR A 273 11.76 7.72 29.04
CA THR A 273 13.02 8.46 29.11
C THR A 273 13.58 8.75 27.72
N THR A 274 14.38 9.82 27.59
CA THR A 274 14.97 10.22 26.30
C THR A 274 15.75 9.08 25.65
N GLY A 275 15.45 8.77 24.38
CA GLY A 275 16.13 7.73 23.62
C GLY A 275 15.72 6.29 23.92
N ASP A 276 14.95 6.03 24.99
CA ASP A 276 14.56 4.68 25.36
C ASP A 276 13.40 4.14 24.48
N PRO A 277 13.33 2.81 24.29
CA PRO A 277 12.25 2.20 23.56
C PRO A 277 10.94 2.31 24.35
N PHE A 278 9.89 2.81 23.68
CA PHE A 278 8.53 2.82 24.21
C PHE A 278 7.58 2.08 23.26
N ARG A 279 6.42 1.68 23.79
CA ARG A 279 5.44 0.88 23.05
C ARG A 279 4.05 1.48 23.12
N VAL A 280 3.38 1.50 21.97
CA VAL A 280 1.94 1.79 21.88
C VAL A 280 1.20 0.51 21.49
N SER A 281 0.34 0.02 22.36
CA SER A 281 -0.52 -1.13 22.04
C SER A 281 -1.81 -0.64 21.40
N VAL A 282 -2.21 -1.27 20.30
CA VAL A 282 -3.39 -0.90 19.51
C VAL A 282 -4.25 -2.13 19.29
N LYS A 283 -5.55 -2.02 19.57
CA LYS A 283 -6.58 -3.00 19.26
C LYS A 283 -7.50 -2.42 18.20
N LEU A 284 -7.61 -3.11 17.07
CA LEU A 284 -8.63 -2.89 16.05
C LEU A 284 -9.72 -3.92 16.27
N GLN A 285 -10.98 -3.51 16.26
CA GLN A 285 -12.13 -4.39 16.37
C GLN A 285 -13.17 -3.95 15.34
N ARG A 286 -13.58 -4.85 14.47
CA ARG A 286 -14.69 -4.60 13.55
C ARG A 286 -15.98 -4.58 14.37
N ASP A 287 -16.84 -3.59 14.12
CA ASP A 287 -18.16 -3.59 14.73
C ASP A 287 -18.92 -4.80 14.20
N ALA A 288 -19.41 -5.65 15.10
CA ALA A 288 -20.32 -6.72 14.71
C ALA A 288 -21.71 -6.10 14.57
N ASP A 289 -22.33 -6.25 13.41
CA ASP A 289 -23.76 -6.01 13.30
C ASP A 289 -24.44 -7.08 14.18
N ASP A 290 -25.27 -6.66 15.13
CA ASP A 290 -25.98 -7.54 16.09
C ASP A 290 -26.83 -8.64 15.38
N ASP A 291 -27.06 -8.51 14.07
CA ASP A 291 -27.82 -9.45 13.23
C ASP A 291 -26.98 -10.66 12.76
N GLU A 292 -25.64 -10.61 12.79
CA GLU A 292 -24.78 -11.73 12.37
C GLU A 292 -24.72 -12.87 13.42
N GLU A 293 -25.11 -12.62 14.68
CA GLU A 293 -25.15 -13.66 15.72
C GLU A 293 -26.30 -14.67 15.52
N GLU A 294 -27.35 -14.33 14.75
CA GLU A 294 -28.50 -15.21 14.51
C GLU A 294 -28.34 -16.12 13.26
N GLU A 295 -27.40 -15.82 12.35
CA GLU A 295 -27.20 -16.59 11.10
C GLU A 295 -26.13 -17.71 11.21
N GLU A 296 -25.47 -17.87 12.37
CA GLU A 296 -24.48 -18.95 12.60
C GLU A 296 -25.05 -20.39 12.50
N GLU A 297 -26.36 -20.57 12.29
CA GLU A 297 -26.99 -21.89 12.10
C GLU A 297 -27.01 -22.41 10.64
N GLU A 298 -26.59 -21.64 9.63
CA GLU A 298 -26.47 -22.15 8.24
C GLU A 298 -25.02 -22.54 7.88
N GLU A 299 -24.76 -23.85 7.89
CA GLU A 299 -23.49 -24.57 7.64
C GLU A 299 -22.77 -24.32 6.27
N ASP A 300 -23.17 -23.31 5.49
CA ASP A 300 -22.56 -22.93 4.20
C ASP A 300 -22.31 -21.40 4.05
N GLY A 301 -22.50 -20.60 5.11
CA GLY A 301 -22.53 -19.13 5.10
C GLY A 301 -21.36 -18.43 5.82
N ASP A 302 -20.14 -18.96 5.80
CA ASP A 302 -18.92 -18.18 6.08
C ASP A 302 -18.78 -17.10 4.97
N GLU A 303 -19.63 -16.07 4.99
CA GLU A 303 -19.46 -14.89 4.16
C GLU A 303 -18.14 -14.23 4.55
N GLU A 304 -17.12 -14.50 3.72
CA GLU A 304 -15.84 -13.82 3.50
C GLU A 304 -15.58 -12.50 4.28
N LYS A 305 -15.65 -12.49 5.63
CA LYS A 305 -15.38 -11.30 6.47
C LYS A 305 -14.00 -10.74 6.16
N GLY A 306 -13.96 -9.42 5.97
CA GLY A 306 -12.75 -8.71 5.58
C GLY A 306 -12.36 -8.86 4.10
N VAL A 307 -13.19 -9.45 3.22
CA VAL A 307 -12.97 -9.37 1.77
C VAL A 307 -13.43 -8.03 1.22
N VAL A 308 -12.56 -7.41 0.42
CA VAL A 308 -12.79 -6.09 -0.14
C VAL A 308 -13.76 -6.17 -1.30
N VAL A 309 -14.84 -5.39 -1.22
CA VAL A 309 -15.77 -5.20 -2.33
C VAL A 309 -15.29 -4.05 -3.20
N SER A 310 -14.85 -4.38 -4.42
CA SER A 310 -14.52 -3.40 -5.46
C SER A 310 -14.93 -3.92 -6.82
N LYS A 311 -15.76 -3.14 -7.52
CA LYS A 311 -16.24 -3.50 -8.87
C LYS A 311 -15.15 -3.45 -9.94
N ARG A 312 -14.06 -2.72 -9.72
CA ARG A 312 -13.03 -2.44 -10.75
C ARG A 312 -11.71 -3.14 -10.51
N PHE A 313 -11.41 -3.48 -9.26
CA PHE A 313 -10.19 -4.21 -8.94
C PHE A 313 -10.35 -5.68 -9.37
N PRO A 314 -9.42 -6.23 -10.19
CA PRO A 314 -9.64 -7.51 -10.86
C PRO A 314 -9.32 -8.74 -10.01
N ALA A 315 -8.75 -8.56 -8.81
CA ALA A 315 -8.31 -9.65 -7.95
C ALA A 315 -9.07 -9.65 -6.63
N LYS A 316 -9.26 -10.83 -6.04
CA LYS A 316 -9.71 -10.93 -4.65
C LYS A 316 -8.67 -10.32 -3.72
N LYS A 317 -9.13 -9.54 -2.74
CA LYS A 317 -8.26 -8.86 -1.78
C LYS A 317 -8.88 -8.93 -0.40
N ILE A 318 -8.07 -9.28 0.58
CA ILE A 318 -8.40 -9.14 2.00
C ILE A 318 -8.02 -7.71 2.42
N GLU A 319 -8.88 -7.10 3.21
CA GLU A 319 -8.66 -5.79 3.77
C GLU A 319 -7.46 -5.80 4.70
N GLY A 320 -6.65 -4.75 4.60
CA GLY A 320 -5.54 -4.52 5.50
C GLY A 320 -5.54 -3.09 6.02
N TYR A 321 -4.92 -2.92 7.16
CA TYR A 321 -4.72 -1.63 7.80
C TYR A 321 -3.23 -1.40 8.06
N TRP A 322 -2.78 -0.19 7.77
CA TRP A 322 -1.55 0.34 8.32
C TRP A 322 -1.87 1.10 9.61
N VAL A 323 -1.15 0.75 10.66
CA VAL A 323 -1.18 1.45 11.94
C VAL A 323 0.17 2.14 12.10
N CYS A 324 0.15 3.47 12.18
CA CYS A 324 1.36 4.30 12.14
C CYS A 324 1.40 5.24 13.33
N LEU A 325 2.56 5.35 13.98
CA LEU A 325 2.81 6.40 14.96
C LEU A 325 3.75 7.43 14.33
N GLY A 326 3.38 8.70 14.34
CA GLY A 326 4.16 9.76 13.69
C GLY A 326 3.99 11.12 14.34
N ASP A 327 4.93 12.01 14.08
CA ASP A 327 4.82 13.44 14.40
C ASP A 327 4.56 14.25 13.12
N PRO A 328 3.37 14.83 12.96
CA PRO A 328 3.03 15.67 11.79
C PRO A 328 3.86 16.95 11.69
N LYS A 329 4.32 17.48 12.84
CA LYS A 329 5.07 18.74 12.94
C LYS A 329 6.46 18.57 12.34
N THR A 330 7.16 17.49 12.70
CA THR A 330 8.50 17.17 12.22
C THR A 330 8.52 16.29 10.96
N ASP A 331 7.38 15.75 10.54
CA ASP A 331 7.27 14.77 9.43
C ASP A 331 7.99 13.45 9.71
N LYS A 332 8.21 13.12 10.99
CA LYS A 332 8.89 11.91 11.43
C LYS A 332 7.88 10.78 11.65
N LEU A 333 8.08 9.67 10.95
CA LEU A 333 7.40 8.41 11.23
C LEU A 333 8.20 7.65 12.30
N TYR A 334 7.57 7.32 13.43
CA TYR A 334 8.21 6.58 14.52
C TYR A 334 8.09 5.08 14.33
N ALA A 335 6.89 4.62 13.97
CA ALA A 335 6.62 3.20 13.75
C ALA A 335 5.50 3.01 12.74
N VAL A 336 5.54 1.90 12.02
CA VAL A 336 4.45 1.43 11.16
C VAL A 336 4.36 -0.09 11.26
N LYS A 337 3.14 -0.61 11.37
CA LYS A 337 2.85 -2.03 11.17
C LYS A 337 1.63 -2.19 10.29
N ARG A 338 1.64 -3.24 9.47
CA ARG A 338 0.49 -3.64 8.66
C ARG A 338 -0.14 -4.89 9.26
N CYS A 339 -1.46 -4.95 9.23
CA CYS A 339 -2.20 -6.14 9.61
C CYS A 339 -3.42 -6.35 8.70
N GLU A 340 -3.83 -7.61 8.55
CA GLU A 340 -5.14 -7.96 8.00
C GLU A 340 -6.13 -7.98 9.16
N LEU A 341 -7.34 -7.47 8.92
CA LEU A 341 -8.43 -7.45 9.88
C LEU A 341 -9.55 -8.38 9.38
N ARG A 342 -10.07 -9.21 10.28
CA ARG A 342 -11.28 -10.02 10.06
C ARG A 342 -12.31 -9.61 11.10
N ASP A 343 -12.07 -10.00 12.35
CA ASP A 343 -12.92 -9.61 13.49
C ASP A 343 -12.17 -8.63 14.40
N GLU A 344 -11.07 -9.09 15.02
CA GLU A 344 -10.22 -8.26 15.86
C GLU A 344 -8.73 -8.49 15.60
N LYS A 345 -7.94 -7.44 15.87
CA LYS A 345 -6.49 -7.51 15.81
C LYS A 345 -5.85 -6.64 16.87
N LYS A 346 -5.02 -7.26 17.72
CA LYS A 346 -4.09 -6.54 18.60
C LYS A 346 -2.69 -6.52 18.01
N LEU A 347 -2.05 -5.35 18.02
CA LEU A 347 -0.66 -5.16 17.61
C LEU A 347 0.03 -4.12 18.49
N ASN A 348 1.36 -4.18 18.52
CA ASN A 348 2.19 -3.24 19.28
C ASN A 348 3.04 -2.44 18.32
N LEU A 349 3.08 -1.13 18.44
CA LEU A 349 4.05 -0.28 17.76
C LEU A 349 5.22 -0.04 18.72
N ASP A 350 6.40 -0.49 18.32
CA ASP A 350 7.64 -0.30 19.07
C ASP A 350 8.39 0.88 18.44
N ALA A 351 8.77 1.87 19.23
CA ALA A 351 9.43 3.10 18.78
C ALA A 351 10.46 3.55 19.82
N PHE A 352 11.36 4.46 19.42
CA PHE A 352 12.29 5.11 20.35
C PHE A 352 11.81 6.52 20.69
N ALA A 353 11.90 6.87 21.97
CA ALA A 353 11.53 8.19 22.46
C ALA A 353 12.41 9.27 21.81
N PRO A 354 11.88 10.50 21.64
CA PRO A 354 12.67 11.67 21.27
C PRO A 354 13.93 11.84 22.13
N GLU A 355 14.98 12.44 21.55
CA GLU A 355 16.25 12.69 22.24
C GLU A 355 16.17 13.85 23.25
N GLU A 356 15.18 14.74 23.11
CA GLU A 356 14.98 15.86 24.03
C GLU A 356 13.81 15.56 24.98
N ALA A 357 13.99 15.88 26.27
CA ALA A 357 12.90 15.76 27.23
C ALA A 357 11.80 16.80 26.95
N GLY A 358 10.55 16.44 27.22
CA GLY A 358 9.41 17.33 27.01
C GLY A 358 8.09 16.60 26.80
N GLU A 359 7.04 17.39 26.56
CA GLU A 359 5.73 16.88 26.18
C GLU A 359 5.62 16.83 24.66
N TYR A 360 5.36 15.64 24.13
CA TYR A 360 5.18 15.41 22.71
C TYR A 360 3.74 15.02 22.40
N GLU A 361 3.21 15.60 21.33
CA GLU A 361 1.88 15.33 20.82
C GLU A 361 2.03 14.62 19.47
N LEU A 362 2.11 13.29 19.55
CA LEU A 362 2.19 12.41 18.40
C LEU A 362 0.79 12.11 17.87
N LYS A 363 0.73 11.51 16.68
CA LYS A 363 -0.50 11.00 16.08
C LYS A 363 -0.39 9.52 15.77
N LEU A 364 -1.42 8.78 16.18
CA LEU A 364 -1.69 7.43 15.73
C LEU A 364 -2.61 7.50 14.50
N TYR A 365 -2.19 6.91 13.40
CA TYR A 365 -2.95 6.79 12.16
C TYR A 365 -3.36 5.34 11.97
N VAL A 366 -4.64 5.10 11.69
CA VAL A 366 -5.15 3.81 11.22
C VAL A 366 -5.70 4.02 9.83
N ILE A 367 -4.99 3.51 8.82
CA ILE A 367 -5.25 3.79 7.41
C ILE A 367 -5.57 2.49 6.68
N SER A 368 -6.72 2.44 6.01
CA SER A 368 -7.10 1.28 5.19
C SER A 368 -6.23 1.19 3.95
N ASP A 369 -5.88 -0.03 3.53
CA ASP A 369 -5.21 -0.26 2.25
C ASP A 369 -6.17 -0.35 1.06
N SER A 370 -7.47 -0.27 1.32
CA SER A 370 -8.53 -0.67 0.41
C SER A 370 -9.64 0.36 0.22
N TYR A 371 -10.11 1.00 1.28
CA TYR A 371 -11.26 1.91 1.24
C TYR A 371 -10.85 3.33 1.57
N GLN A 372 -11.49 4.31 0.93
CA GLN A 372 -11.33 5.73 1.24
C GLN A 372 -12.43 6.15 2.22
N GLY A 373 -12.10 7.08 3.12
CA GLY A 373 -13.07 7.67 4.06
C GLY A 373 -13.25 6.91 5.38
N VAL A 374 -12.45 5.86 5.62
CA VAL A 374 -12.44 5.08 6.88
C VAL A 374 -11.16 5.28 7.70
N ASP A 375 -10.27 6.16 7.25
CA ASP A 375 -9.01 6.43 7.93
C ASP A 375 -9.25 7.22 9.22
N GLN A 376 -8.61 6.81 10.31
CA GLN A 376 -8.78 7.40 11.63
C GLN A 376 -7.46 7.95 12.17
N GLU A 377 -7.53 9.05 12.92
CA GLU A 377 -6.39 9.70 13.57
C GLU A 377 -6.69 9.94 15.05
N PHE A 378 -5.71 9.63 15.92
CA PHE A 378 -5.80 9.86 17.35
C PHE A 378 -4.59 10.61 17.87
N ASP A 379 -4.82 11.57 18.76
CA ASP A 379 -3.73 12.30 19.41
C ASP A 379 -3.15 11.44 20.55
N VAL A 380 -1.86 11.16 20.47
CA VAL A 380 -1.10 10.38 21.46
C VAL A 380 -0.13 11.31 22.16
N LYS A 381 -0.41 11.61 23.43
CA LYS A 381 0.46 12.44 24.26
C LYS A 381 1.44 11.55 24.99
N ILE A 382 2.73 11.89 24.88
CA ILE A 382 3.79 11.25 25.65
C ILE A 382 4.58 12.33 26.39
N LYS A 383 4.98 12.03 27.62
CA LYS A 383 5.89 12.86 28.40
C LYS A 383 7.23 12.13 28.44
N VAL A 384 8.27 12.79 27.95
CA VAL A 384 9.62 12.23 27.89
C VAL A 384 10.44 12.91 28.97
N GLU A 385 11.01 12.15 29.89
CA GLU A 385 11.88 12.62 30.96
C GLU A 385 13.35 12.56 30.55
N GLU A 386 14.19 13.44 31.11
CA GLU A 386 15.64 13.39 30.87
C GLU A 386 16.19 12.07 31.42
N GLY A 387 16.88 11.29 30.58
CA GLY A 387 17.62 10.13 31.04
C GLY A 387 18.75 10.55 31.98
N GLU A 388 18.99 9.78 33.04
CA GLU A 388 20.20 9.96 33.86
C GLU A 388 21.42 9.65 32.97
N GLU A 389 22.28 10.64 32.71
CA GLU A 389 23.61 10.35 32.15
C GLU A 389 24.30 9.39 33.12
N GLU A 390 24.49 8.13 32.73
CA GLU A 390 25.46 7.25 33.39
C GLU A 390 26.81 7.95 33.25
N SER A 391 27.19 8.70 34.28
CA SER A 391 28.55 9.19 34.42
C SER A 391 29.42 7.94 34.41
N GLU A 392 30.17 7.74 33.33
CA GLU A 392 31.29 6.81 33.30
C GLU A 392 32.17 7.20 34.49
N GLU A 393 32.05 6.45 35.59
CA GLU A 393 33.01 6.51 36.68
C GLU A 393 34.34 6.06 36.07
N GLU A 394 35.19 7.02 35.72
CA GLU A 394 36.60 6.79 35.44
C GLU A 394 37.19 6.05 36.66
N GLU A 395 37.32 4.73 36.56
CA GLU A 395 38.06 3.92 37.53
C GLU A 395 39.55 4.32 37.45
N ASP A 396 39.97 5.18 38.38
CA ASP A 396 41.36 5.60 38.65
C ASP A 396 42.32 4.44 39.02
#